data_AF-A0A7G5ZAN2-F1
#
_entry.id   AF-A0A7G5ZAN2-F1
#
_cell.length_a   1.000
_cell.length_b   1.000
_cell.length_c   1.000
_cell.angle_alpha   90.00
_cell.angle_beta   90.00
_cell.angle_gamma   90.00
#
_symmetry.space_group_name_H-M   'P 1'
#
loop_
_entity.id
_entity.type
_entity.pdbx_description
1 polymer ?
#
loop_
_entity_poly.entity_id
_entity_poly.type
_entity_poly.pdbx_seq_one_letter_code
_entity_poly.pdbx_strand_id
1 'polypeptide(L)'
;MTAKGAARALFDSEDHPAVRDALAMASVDYPTLFAHAQARLAALFRRILPVKLSLVTDWAEAPLMEQAALLQPITEQVVTFSQMGVPALLESALESTRAPTGMFDKLFRRGQSPFQYKPALSASRAQLLQLMADSEAAMRALEESAQNLSLHGAVLAVVAKLAASAPDPVLLDAFTQRRTLIQQAVRQAELSMLQMGQMRQQAADLIAQISAFLTVTLPALEMAQAQENR
;
A
#
# COMPACT_ATOMS: atom_id res chain seq x y z
N MET A 1 -11.06 -35.64 -47.44
CA MET A 1 -10.36 -34.52 -46.78
C MET A 1 -11.26 -33.30 -46.91
N THR A 2 -11.95 -32.91 -45.85
CA THR A 2 -12.92 -31.80 -45.85
C THR A 2 -12.60 -30.87 -44.69
N ALA A 3 -12.76 -29.58 -44.98
CA ALA A 3 -12.10 -28.46 -44.33
C ALA A 3 -12.31 -28.35 -42.81
N LYS A 4 -11.20 -28.02 -42.13
CA LYS A 4 -11.08 -27.66 -40.72
C LYS A 4 -11.94 -26.43 -40.45
N GLY A 5 -13.08 -26.62 -39.78
CA GLY A 5 -13.93 -25.52 -39.33
C GLY A 5 -13.17 -24.63 -38.35
N ALA A 6 -12.75 -23.45 -38.82
CA ALA A 6 -12.22 -22.41 -37.95
C ALA A 6 -13.33 -21.97 -36.98
N ALA A 7 -13.04 -21.98 -35.68
CA ALA A 7 -13.94 -21.47 -34.65
C ALA A 7 -14.34 -20.03 -35.00
N ARG A 8 -15.62 -19.83 -35.35
CA ARG A 8 -16.18 -18.54 -35.72
C ARG A 8 -16.07 -17.61 -34.51
N ALA A 9 -15.40 -16.47 -34.67
CA ALA A 9 -15.32 -15.46 -33.63
C ALA A 9 -16.75 -15.07 -33.23
N LEU A 10 -17.08 -15.25 -31.96
CA LEU A 10 -18.44 -15.07 -31.44
C LEU A 10 -18.83 -13.57 -31.30
N PHE A 11 -17.97 -12.59 -31.62
CA PHE A 11 -18.06 -11.25 -31.02
C PHE A 11 -17.50 -10.06 -31.86
N ASP A 12 -18.10 -9.75 -33.01
CA ASP A 12 -17.61 -8.68 -33.93
C ASP A 12 -18.38 -7.33 -33.89
N SER A 13 -19.16 -7.01 -32.83
CA SER A 13 -19.84 -5.68 -32.71
C SER A 13 -19.58 -4.95 -31.38
N GLU A 14 -19.51 -3.61 -31.44
CA GLU A 14 -19.29 -2.72 -30.26
C GLU A 14 -20.41 -2.78 -29.21
N ASP A 15 -21.63 -3.07 -29.66
CA ASP A 15 -22.85 -3.30 -28.85
C ASP A 15 -23.23 -4.79 -28.88
N HIS A 16 -22.32 -5.64 -28.40
CA HIS A 16 -22.58 -7.07 -28.32
C HIS A 16 -23.52 -7.39 -27.13
N PRO A 17 -24.59 -8.20 -27.31
CA PRO A 17 -25.50 -8.57 -26.22
C PRO A 17 -24.78 -9.15 -25.00
N ALA A 18 -23.70 -9.91 -25.21
CA ALA A 18 -22.86 -10.44 -24.14
C ALA A 18 -22.18 -9.36 -23.27
N VAL A 19 -21.84 -8.19 -23.82
CA VAL A 19 -21.28 -7.07 -23.03
C VAL A 19 -22.36 -6.50 -22.12
N ARG A 20 -23.59 -6.34 -22.64
CA ARG A 20 -24.73 -5.89 -21.85
C ARG A 20 -25.06 -6.88 -20.73
N ASP A 21 -25.07 -8.18 -21.04
CA ASP A 21 -25.37 -9.23 -20.06
C ASP A 21 -24.26 -9.31 -19.00
N ALA A 22 -22.99 -9.15 -19.40
CA ALA A 22 -21.86 -9.04 -18.46
C ALA A 22 -21.98 -7.81 -17.56
N LEU A 23 -22.34 -6.64 -18.11
CA LEU A 23 -22.56 -5.43 -17.31
C LEU A 23 -23.74 -5.58 -16.35
N ALA A 24 -24.82 -6.22 -16.77
CA ALA A 24 -25.96 -6.52 -15.91
C ALA A 24 -25.54 -7.43 -14.74
N MET A 25 -24.80 -8.51 -15.00
CA MET A 25 -24.25 -9.37 -13.94
C MET A 25 -23.30 -8.60 -13.03
N ALA A 26 -22.40 -7.80 -13.59
CA ALA A 26 -21.46 -6.99 -12.80
C ALA A 26 -22.17 -5.98 -11.89
N SER A 27 -23.28 -5.39 -12.34
CA SER A 27 -24.07 -4.45 -11.54
C SER A 27 -24.73 -5.11 -10.32
N VAL A 28 -25.04 -6.40 -10.42
CA VAL A 28 -25.65 -7.20 -9.33
C VAL A 28 -24.59 -7.78 -8.41
N ASP A 29 -23.55 -8.40 -8.97
CA ASP A 29 -22.52 -9.12 -8.22
C ASP A 29 -21.48 -8.18 -7.58
N TYR A 30 -21.24 -7.03 -8.19
CA TYR A 30 -20.20 -6.07 -7.80
C TYR A 30 -20.73 -4.63 -7.78
N PRO A 31 -21.82 -4.32 -7.04
CA PRO A 31 -22.53 -3.05 -7.12
C PRO A 31 -21.64 -1.84 -6.81
N THR A 32 -20.76 -1.95 -5.81
CA THR A 32 -19.84 -0.87 -5.42
C THR A 32 -18.79 -0.58 -6.51
N LEU A 33 -18.21 -1.62 -7.13
CA LEU A 33 -17.25 -1.43 -8.24
C LEU A 33 -17.97 -0.87 -9.46
N PHE A 34 -19.16 -1.38 -9.76
CA PHE A 34 -19.96 -0.95 -10.90
C PHE A 34 -20.33 0.53 -10.84
N ALA A 35 -20.73 1.02 -9.67
CA ALA A 35 -21.12 2.42 -9.46
C ALA A 35 -20.01 3.43 -9.84
N HIS A 36 -18.73 3.06 -9.67
CA HIS A 36 -17.60 3.96 -9.90
C HIS A 36 -16.86 3.67 -11.22
N ALA A 37 -17.04 2.50 -11.82
CA ALA A 37 -16.20 2.02 -12.92
C ALA A 37 -16.97 1.43 -14.11
N GLN A 38 -18.27 1.70 -14.27
CA GLN A 38 -19.09 1.14 -15.34
C GLN A 38 -18.44 1.23 -16.74
N ALA A 39 -17.94 2.41 -17.13
CA ALA A 39 -17.31 2.60 -18.44
C ALA A 39 -16.02 1.77 -18.60
N ARG A 40 -15.21 1.69 -17.54
CA ARG A 40 -13.98 0.86 -17.51
C ARG A 40 -14.32 -0.62 -17.60
N LEU A 41 -15.31 -1.09 -16.84
CA LEU A 41 -15.81 -2.46 -16.90
C LEU A 41 -16.31 -2.81 -18.30
N ALA A 42 -17.07 -1.93 -18.95
CA ALA A 42 -17.52 -2.15 -20.33
C ALA A 42 -16.36 -2.34 -21.30
N ALA A 43 -15.32 -1.51 -21.20
CA ALA A 43 -14.11 -1.66 -22.01
C ALA A 43 -13.37 -2.98 -21.74
N LEU A 44 -13.25 -3.38 -20.47
CA LEU A 44 -12.62 -4.64 -20.09
C LEU A 44 -13.42 -5.85 -20.56
N PHE A 45 -14.76 -5.84 -20.43
CA PHE A 45 -15.62 -6.90 -20.95
C PHE A 45 -15.48 -7.06 -22.45
N ARG A 46 -15.53 -5.98 -23.23
CA ARG A 46 -15.29 -6.04 -24.69
C ARG A 46 -13.96 -6.70 -25.02
N ARG A 47 -12.92 -6.43 -24.23
CA ARG A 47 -11.60 -7.02 -24.44
C ARG A 47 -11.58 -8.52 -24.16
N ILE A 48 -12.16 -8.99 -23.05
CA ILE A 48 -12.04 -10.40 -22.62
C ILE A 48 -13.09 -11.35 -23.21
N LEU A 49 -14.25 -10.84 -23.63
CA LEU A 49 -15.37 -11.64 -24.11
C LEU A 49 -15.11 -12.48 -25.36
N PRO A 50 -14.05 -12.29 -26.18
CA PRO A 50 -13.63 -13.31 -27.13
C PRO A 50 -13.32 -14.68 -26.50
N VAL A 51 -13.13 -14.74 -25.18
CA VAL A 51 -12.90 -15.93 -24.35
C VAL A 51 -11.86 -16.89 -24.94
N LYS A 52 -10.78 -16.32 -25.48
CA LYS A 52 -9.64 -17.10 -25.99
C LYS A 52 -8.75 -17.52 -24.83
N LEU A 53 -8.28 -18.77 -24.81
CA LEU A 53 -7.40 -19.28 -23.75
C LEU A 53 -6.19 -18.35 -23.52
N SER A 54 -5.47 -17.99 -24.59
CA SER A 54 -4.30 -17.09 -24.51
C SER A 54 -4.62 -15.75 -23.86
N LEU A 55 -5.80 -15.20 -24.15
CA LEU A 55 -6.23 -13.93 -23.59
C LEU A 55 -6.55 -14.02 -22.09
N VAL A 56 -7.13 -15.14 -21.64
CA VAL A 56 -7.42 -15.39 -20.22
C VAL A 56 -6.12 -15.63 -19.45
N THR A 57 -5.18 -16.37 -20.04
CA THR A 57 -3.86 -16.62 -19.45
C THR A 57 -3.08 -15.32 -19.24
N ASP A 58 -3.06 -14.42 -20.22
CA ASP A 58 -2.32 -13.16 -20.16
C ASP A 58 -3.11 -12.01 -19.51
N TRP A 59 -4.33 -12.27 -19.05
CA TRP A 59 -5.25 -11.23 -18.62
C TRP A 59 -4.72 -10.45 -17.42
N ALA A 60 -4.63 -9.13 -17.49
CA ALA A 60 -4.10 -8.28 -16.40
C ALA A 60 -2.61 -8.50 -16.07
N GLU A 61 -1.80 -9.03 -17.01
CA GLU A 61 -0.36 -9.21 -16.77
C GLU A 61 0.36 -7.91 -16.46
N ALA A 62 0.13 -6.87 -17.27
CA ALA A 62 0.71 -5.55 -17.02
C ALA A 62 0.27 -4.98 -15.64
N PRO A 63 -1.03 -4.94 -15.28
CA PRO A 63 -1.47 -4.55 -13.93
C PRO A 63 -0.82 -5.33 -12.78
N LEU A 64 -0.59 -6.64 -12.93
CA LEU A 64 0.11 -7.44 -11.93
C LEU A 64 1.58 -7.05 -11.79
N MET A 65 2.26 -6.82 -12.91
CA MET A 65 3.65 -6.36 -12.91
C MET A 65 3.78 -4.95 -12.29
N GLU A 66 2.86 -4.06 -12.63
CA GLU A 66 2.79 -2.72 -12.04
C GLU A 66 2.60 -2.79 -10.52
N GLN A 67 1.66 -3.61 -10.05
CA GLN A 67 1.45 -3.77 -8.61
C GLN A 67 2.69 -4.33 -7.91
N ALA A 68 3.35 -5.33 -8.50
CA ALA A 68 4.58 -5.89 -7.95
C ALA A 68 5.69 -4.83 -7.82
N ALA A 69 5.83 -3.95 -8.81
CA ALA A 69 6.80 -2.86 -8.77
C ALA A 69 6.50 -1.84 -7.65
N LEU A 70 5.23 -1.62 -7.31
CA LEU A 70 4.81 -0.71 -6.24
C LEU A 70 5.10 -1.24 -4.82
N LEU A 71 5.34 -2.54 -4.66
CA LEU A 71 5.65 -3.12 -3.35
C LEU A 71 7.10 -2.88 -2.90
N GLN A 72 8.02 -2.71 -3.87
CA GLN A 72 9.43 -2.41 -3.59
C GLN A 72 9.60 -1.11 -2.78
N PRO A 73 9.10 0.06 -3.23
CA PRO A 73 9.29 1.31 -2.49
C PRO A 73 8.63 1.29 -1.10
N ILE A 74 7.53 0.54 -0.93
CA ILE A 74 6.89 0.34 0.38
C ILE A 74 7.82 -0.40 1.34
N THR A 75 8.47 -1.45 0.86
CA THR A 75 9.43 -2.23 1.67
C THR A 75 10.64 -1.36 2.04
N GLU A 76 11.14 -0.56 1.09
CA GLU A 76 12.25 0.38 1.33
C GLU A 76 11.90 1.45 2.37
N GLN A 77 10.67 1.97 2.36
CA GLN A 77 10.20 2.95 3.35
C GLN A 77 10.16 2.35 4.77
N VAL A 78 9.69 1.11 4.93
CA VAL A 78 9.70 0.42 6.23
C VAL A 78 11.13 0.21 6.74
N VAL A 79 12.04 -0.20 5.86
CA VAL A 79 13.46 -0.36 6.19
C VAL A 79 14.08 0.99 6.58
N THR A 80 13.80 2.04 5.81
CA THR A 80 14.29 3.40 6.08
C THR A 80 13.83 3.87 7.46
N PHE A 81 12.54 3.72 7.78
CA PHE A 81 11.99 4.06 9.10
C PHE A 81 12.73 3.35 10.24
N SER A 82 12.95 2.04 10.11
CA SER A 82 13.67 1.25 11.11
C SER A 82 15.13 1.72 11.29
N GLN A 83 15.81 2.05 10.18
CA GLN A 83 17.20 2.50 10.18
C GLN A 83 17.40 3.90 10.78
N MET A 84 16.36 4.74 10.81
CA MET A 84 16.47 6.08 11.43
C MET A 84 16.77 6.00 12.94
N GLY A 85 16.47 4.88 13.62
CA GLY A 85 16.81 4.68 15.03
C GLY A 85 16.19 5.72 15.99
N VAL A 86 15.15 6.42 15.55
CA VAL A 86 14.57 7.56 16.27
C VAL A 86 14.08 7.21 17.68
N PRO A 87 13.41 6.06 17.92
CA PRO A 87 12.99 5.69 19.28
C PRO A 87 14.15 5.67 20.28
N ALA A 88 15.27 5.03 19.94
CA ALA A 88 16.44 4.93 20.81
C ALA A 88 17.13 6.28 21.02
N LEU A 89 17.17 7.12 19.97
CA LEU A 89 17.69 8.48 20.06
C LEU A 89 16.85 9.34 21.03
N LEU A 90 15.52 9.26 20.92
CA LEU A 90 14.60 9.99 21.78
C LEU A 90 14.66 9.49 23.22
N GLU A 91 14.73 8.18 23.44
CA GLU A 91 14.90 7.58 24.76
C GLU A 91 16.18 8.08 25.44
N SER A 92 17.32 8.03 24.73
CA SER A 92 18.60 8.55 25.23
C SER A 92 18.53 10.03 25.60
N ALA A 93 17.82 10.82 24.79
CA ALA A 93 17.59 12.24 25.08
C ALA A 93 16.73 12.45 26.33
N LEU A 94 15.64 11.69 26.49
CA LEU A 94 14.78 11.76 27.67
C LEU A 94 15.52 11.31 28.93
N GLU A 95 16.31 10.24 28.87
CA GLU A 95 17.12 9.78 29.99
C GLU A 95 18.14 10.83 30.44
N SER A 96 18.75 11.55 29.50
CA SER A 96 19.70 12.62 29.82
C SER A 96 19.09 13.81 30.59
N THR A 97 17.75 13.93 30.60
CA THR A 97 17.02 14.93 31.39
C THR A 97 16.73 14.52 32.83
N ARG A 98 16.87 13.22 33.17
CA ARG A 98 16.60 12.73 34.52
C ARG A 98 17.69 13.22 35.48
N ALA A 99 17.29 13.70 36.65
CA ALA A 99 18.24 14.13 37.68
C ALA A 99 19.03 12.94 38.24
N PRO A 100 20.33 13.11 38.55
CA PRO A 100 21.12 12.07 39.20
C PRO A 100 20.53 11.78 40.59
N THR A 101 20.19 10.53 40.84
CA THR A 101 19.54 10.09 42.10
C THR A 101 20.53 9.94 43.26
N GLY A 102 21.86 10.04 43.02
CA GLY A 102 22.90 9.89 44.04
C GLY A 102 24.07 10.89 43.96
N MET A 103 24.81 11.06 45.06
CA MET A 103 26.01 11.90 45.16
C MET A 103 27.16 11.44 44.25
N PHE A 104 27.26 10.14 43.96
CA PHE A 104 28.29 9.58 43.08
C PHE A 104 28.02 9.90 41.59
N ASP A 105 26.75 9.95 41.17
CA ASP A 105 26.39 10.32 39.79
C ASP A 105 26.77 11.77 39.46
N LYS A 106 26.74 12.67 40.46
CA LYS A 106 27.19 14.06 40.27
C LYS A 106 28.69 14.15 39.95
N LEU A 107 29.52 13.22 40.46
CA LEU A 107 30.96 13.20 40.25
C LEU A 107 31.37 12.55 38.91
N PHE A 108 30.57 11.61 38.40
CA PHE A 108 30.81 10.87 37.15
C PHE A 108 30.04 11.40 35.95
N ARG A 109 29.44 12.60 36.04
CA ARG A 109 28.62 13.22 34.97
C ARG A 109 29.46 13.59 33.73
N ARG A 110 29.89 12.57 32.99
CA ARG A 110 30.28 12.61 31.58
C ARG A 110 29.15 12.13 30.67
N GLY A 111 27.91 12.08 31.18
CA GLY A 111 26.73 11.88 30.34
C GLY A 111 26.53 13.08 29.42
N GLN A 112 26.23 12.83 28.15
CA GLN A 112 25.96 13.88 27.16
C GLN A 112 24.82 14.78 27.64
N SER A 113 25.00 16.09 27.51
CA SER A 113 23.98 17.07 27.88
C SER A 113 22.73 16.90 27.01
N PRO A 114 21.51 17.06 27.55
CA PRO A 114 20.27 16.96 26.77
C PRO A 114 20.24 17.90 25.55
N PHE A 115 20.95 19.03 25.61
CA PHE A 115 21.08 19.96 24.50
C PHE A 115 21.88 19.42 23.31
N GLN A 116 22.74 18.43 23.51
CA GLN A 116 23.53 17.81 22.44
C GLN A 116 22.66 16.98 21.50
N TYR A 117 21.49 16.51 21.95
CA TYR A 117 20.54 15.76 21.14
C TYR A 117 19.68 16.64 20.23
N LYS A 118 19.62 17.97 20.48
CA LYS A 118 18.76 18.90 19.75
C LYS A 118 18.95 18.85 18.22
N PRO A 119 20.18 18.88 17.67
CA PRO A 119 20.38 18.82 16.22
C PRO A 119 19.94 17.48 15.62
N ALA A 120 20.29 16.36 16.28
CA ALA A 120 19.94 15.03 15.83
C ALA A 120 18.42 14.82 15.83
N LEU A 121 17.72 15.17 16.92
CA LEU A 121 16.27 15.08 17.01
C LEU A 121 15.55 16.00 16.00
N SER A 122 16.09 17.20 15.75
CA SER A 122 15.54 18.09 14.73
C SER A 122 15.66 17.51 13.33
N ALA A 123 16.81 16.90 13.01
CA ALA A 123 17.03 16.20 11.75
C ALA A 123 16.12 14.97 11.61
N SER A 124 16.01 14.15 12.66
CA SER A 124 15.10 12.99 12.69
C SER A 124 13.65 13.41 12.49
N ARG A 125 13.19 14.51 13.10
CA ARG A 125 11.84 15.04 12.87
C ARG A 125 11.62 15.41 11.40
N ALA A 126 12.58 16.08 10.77
CA ALA A 126 12.49 16.43 9.35
C ALA A 126 12.45 15.17 8.46
N GLN A 127 13.27 14.16 8.75
CA GLN A 127 13.27 12.89 8.04
C GLN A 127 11.95 12.14 8.19
N LEU A 128 11.38 12.09 9.40
CA LEU A 128 10.07 11.47 9.65
C LEU A 128 8.94 12.19 8.90
N LEU A 129 8.96 13.53 8.84
CA LEU A 129 7.99 14.30 8.06
C LEU A 129 8.09 13.99 6.56
N GLN A 130 9.30 13.88 6.03
CA GLN A 130 9.53 13.50 4.64
C GLN A 130 9.02 12.08 4.36
N LEU A 131 9.35 11.11 5.23
CA LEU A 131 8.85 9.75 5.15
C LEU A 131 7.31 9.70 5.17
N MET A 132 6.66 10.55 5.96
CA MET A 132 5.20 10.67 5.96
C MET A 132 4.66 11.19 4.61
N ALA A 133 5.33 12.14 3.97
CA ALA A 133 4.91 12.61 2.65
C ALA A 133 5.09 11.49 1.59
N ASP A 134 6.25 10.85 1.56
CA ASP A 134 6.58 9.82 0.57
C ASP A 134 5.71 8.57 0.71
N SER A 135 5.41 8.17 1.94
CA SER A 135 4.52 7.01 2.19
C SER A 135 3.07 7.28 1.79
N GLU A 136 2.61 8.54 1.78
CA GLU A 136 1.25 8.86 1.34
C GLU A 136 1.11 8.67 -0.16
N ALA A 137 2.09 9.15 -0.93
CA ALA A 137 2.13 8.95 -2.38
C ALA A 137 2.19 7.46 -2.73
N ALA A 138 3.04 6.69 -2.04
CA ALA A 138 3.17 5.26 -2.24
C ALA A 138 1.87 4.50 -1.92
N MET A 139 1.18 4.82 -0.81
CA MET A 139 -0.09 4.20 -0.46
C MET A 139 -1.18 4.50 -1.48
N ARG A 140 -1.30 5.75 -1.95
CA ARG A 140 -2.29 6.11 -2.98
C ARG A 140 -2.06 5.35 -4.28
N ALA A 141 -0.81 5.24 -4.73
CA ALA A 141 -0.47 4.49 -5.93
C ALA A 141 -0.80 2.99 -5.79
N LEU A 142 -0.49 2.40 -4.63
CA LEU A 142 -0.80 1.00 -4.35
C LEU A 142 -2.32 0.76 -4.26
N GLU A 143 -3.06 1.68 -3.65
CA GLU A 143 -4.52 1.63 -3.56
C GLU A 143 -5.16 1.67 -4.95
N GLU A 144 -4.74 2.62 -5.81
CA GLU A 144 -5.24 2.72 -7.18
C GLU A 144 -4.93 1.44 -7.98
N SER A 145 -3.73 0.89 -7.84
CA SER A 145 -3.33 -0.36 -8.46
C SER A 145 -4.20 -1.54 -7.99
N ALA A 146 -4.46 -1.66 -6.68
CA ALA A 146 -5.32 -2.70 -6.12
C ALA A 146 -6.78 -2.58 -6.58
N GLN A 147 -7.31 -1.35 -6.68
CA GLN A 147 -8.63 -1.09 -7.23
C GLN A 147 -8.70 -1.50 -8.71
N ASN A 148 -7.68 -1.16 -9.51
CA ASN A 148 -7.60 -1.55 -10.91
C ASN A 148 -7.59 -3.08 -11.08
N LEU A 149 -6.75 -3.79 -10.32
CA LEU A 149 -6.71 -5.25 -10.33
C LEU A 149 -8.02 -5.88 -9.86
N SER A 150 -8.72 -5.26 -8.90
CA SER A 150 -10.04 -5.71 -8.47
C SER A 150 -11.07 -5.65 -9.61
N LEU A 151 -11.01 -4.64 -10.49
CA LEU A 151 -11.83 -4.58 -11.70
C LEU A 151 -11.52 -5.76 -12.63
N HIS A 152 -10.24 -6.04 -12.86
CA HIS A 152 -9.82 -7.18 -13.69
C HIS A 152 -10.29 -8.53 -13.11
N GLY A 153 -10.25 -8.69 -11.78
CA GLY A 153 -10.75 -9.87 -11.09
C GLY A 153 -12.27 -10.03 -11.19
N ALA A 154 -13.03 -8.94 -11.04
CA ALA A 154 -14.48 -8.94 -11.20
C ALA A 154 -14.88 -9.31 -12.64
N VAL A 155 -14.16 -8.79 -13.64
CA VAL A 155 -14.37 -9.11 -15.05
C VAL A 155 -14.16 -10.61 -15.32
N LEU A 156 -13.08 -11.21 -14.81
CA LEU A 156 -12.85 -12.65 -14.93
C LEU A 156 -13.99 -13.46 -14.29
N ALA A 157 -14.45 -13.06 -13.11
CA ALA A 157 -15.50 -13.77 -12.41
C ALA A 157 -16.84 -13.76 -13.16
N VAL A 158 -17.23 -12.60 -13.72
CA VAL A 158 -18.45 -12.47 -14.52
C VAL A 158 -18.35 -13.26 -15.82
N VAL A 159 -17.22 -13.18 -16.52
CA VAL A 159 -17.04 -13.91 -17.80
C VAL A 159 -16.97 -15.41 -17.59
N ALA A 160 -16.36 -15.88 -16.50
CA ALA A 160 -16.38 -17.29 -16.14
C ALA A 160 -17.80 -17.81 -15.90
N LYS A 161 -18.68 -17.01 -15.25
CA LYS A 161 -20.10 -17.35 -15.09
C LYS A 161 -20.85 -17.41 -16.44
N LEU A 162 -20.60 -16.45 -17.33
CA LEU A 162 -21.19 -16.44 -18.67
C LEU A 162 -20.75 -17.63 -19.52
N ALA A 163 -19.49 -18.04 -19.40
CA ALA A 163 -18.92 -19.17 -20.15
C ALA A 163 -19.25 -20.55 -19.53
N ALA A 164 -19.89 -20.60 -18.36
CA ALA A 164 -20.14 -21.83 -17.61
C ALA A 164 -21.02 -22.86 -18.34
N SER A 165 -21.80 -22.42 -19.33
CA SER A 165 -22.71 -23.26 -20.12
C SER A 165 -22.03 -24.01 -21.29
N ALA A 166 -20.74 -23.76 -21.57
CA ALA A 166 -20.01 -24.42 -22.66
C ALA A 166 -18.52 -24.72 -22.33
N PRO A 167 -18.17 -25.33 -21.19
CA PRO A 167 -16.80 -25.22 -20.72
C PRO A 167 -15.85 -26.23 -21.38
N ASP A 168 -14.83 -25.69 -22.04
CA ASP A 168 -13.52 -26.33 -22.18
C ASP A 168 -12.85 -26.39 -20.78
N PRO A 169 -12.48 -27.57 -20.25
CA PRO A 169 -11.89 -27.70 -18.93
C PRO A 169 -10.57 -26.92 -18.78
N VAL A 170 -9.80 -26.76 -19.85
CA VAL A 170 -8.53 -26.00 -19.83
C VAL A 170 -8.80 -24.51 -19.61
N LEU A 171 -9.85 -23.99 -20.25
CA LEU A 171 -10.26 -22.60 -20.12
C LEU A 171 -10.79 -22.30 -18.69
N LEU A 172 -11.55 -23.22 -18.09
CA LEU A 172 -12.01 -23.08 -16.71
C LEU A 172 -10.86 -23.05 -15.70
N ASP A 173 -9.85 -23.91 -15.90
CA ASP A 173 -8.65 -23.91 -15.09
C ASP A 173 -7.90 -22.58 -15.24
N ALA A 174 -7.73 -22.07 -16.46
CA ALA A 174 -7.10 -20.77 -16.71
C ALA A 174 -7.84 -19.61 -16.00
N PHE A 175 -9.18 -19.56 -16.05
CA PHE A 175 -9.97 -18.58 -15.28
C PHE A 175 -9.71 -18.68 -13.77
N THR A 176 -9.67 -19.90 -13.24
CA THR A 176 -9.46 -20.17 -11.82
C THR A 176 -8.08 -19.73 -11.37
N GLN A 177 -7.05 -20.14 -12.11
CA GLN A 177 -5.66 -19.76 -11.84
C GLN A 177 -5.50 -18.24 -11.88
N ARG A 178 -6.01 -17.60 -12.93
CA ARG A 178 -5.82 -16.17 -13.11
C ARG A 178 -6.55 -15.33 -12.07
N ARG A 179 -7.76 -15.74 -11.70
CA ARG A 179 -8.51 -15.11 -10.60
C ARG A 179 -7.77 -15.26 -9.27
N THR A 180 -7.20 -16.43 -9.01
CA THR A 180 -6.41 -16.67 -7.79
C THR A 180 -5.20 -15.75 -7.72
N LEU A 181 -4.44 -15.60 -8.81
CA LEU A 181 -3.29 -14.69 -8.87
C LEU A 181 -3.69 -13.24 -8.59
N ILE A 182 -4.73 -12.73 -9.25
CA ILE A 182 -5.22 -11.37 -9.02
C ILE A 182 -5.69 -11.18 -7.57
N GLN A 183 -6.42 -12.15 -7.00
CA GLN A 183 -6.87 -12.08 -5.60
C GLN A 183 -5.72 -12.14 -4.61
N GLN A 184 -4.63 -12.85 -4.91
CA GLN A 184 -3.44 -12.86 -4.07
C GLN A 184 -2.73 -11.51 -4.12
N ALA A 185 -2.59 -10.93 -5.30
CA ALA A 185 -1.94 -9.64 -5.50
C ALA A 185 -2.69 -8.49 -4.79
N VAL A 186 -4.03 -8.44 -4.92
CA VAL A 186 -4.88 -7.48 -4.20
C VAL A 186 -4.74 -7.64 -2.68
N ARG A 187 -4.78 -8.87 -2.16
CA ARG A 187 -4.58 -9.13 -0.72
C ARG A 187 -3.18 -8.71 -0.24
N GLN A 188 -2.16 -8.92 -1.04
CA GLN A 188 -0.80 -8.47 -0.72
C GLN A 188 -0.71 -6.95 -0.65
N ALA A 189 -1.37 -6.24 -1.56
CA ALA A 189 -1.47 -4.78 -1.51
C ALA A 189 -2.21 -4.31 -0.25
N GLU A 190 -3.34 -4.91 0.10
CA GLU A 190 -4.10 -4.60 1.32
C GLU A 190 -3.24 -4.75 2.58
N LEU A 191 -2.52 -5.87 2.72
CA LEU A 191 -1.62 -6.10 3.84
C LEU A 191 -0.48 -5.07 3.89
N SER A 192 0.08 -4.72 2.73
CA SER A 192 1.15 -3.73 2.63
C SER A 192 0.67 -2.32 3.01
N MET A 193 -0.55 -1.95 2.62
CA MET A 193 -1.17 -0.69 3.04
C MET A 193 -1.42 -0.66 4.56
N LEU A 194 -1.86 -1.76 5.16
CA LEU A 194 -2.03 -1.85 6.62
C LEU A 194 -0.70 -1.67 7.36
N GLN A 195 0.36 -2.34 6.91
CA GLN A 195 1.70 -2.21 7.50
C GLN A 195 2.22 -0.77 7.37
N MET A 196 2.03 -0.14 6.21
CA MET A 196 2.42 1.25 5.98
C MET A 196 1.60 2.21 6.87
N GLY A 197 0.31 1.95 7.06
CA GLY A 197 -0.55 2.70 7.98
C GLY A 197 -0.04 2.66 9.43
N GLN A 198 0.38 1.48 9.90
CA GLN A 198 0.97 1.33 11.24
C GLN A 198 2.30 2.09 11.36
N MET A 199 3.18 1.99 10.37
CA MET A 199 4.45 2.71 10.33
C MET A 199 4.23 4.23 10.39
N ARG A 200 3.26 4.75 9.62
CA ARG A 200 2.90 6.18 9.62
C ARG A 200 2.38 6.63 10.98
N GLN A 201 1.57 5.83 11.66
CA GLN A 201 1.10 6.15 13.00
C GLN A 201 2.27 6.25 13.99
N GLN A 202 3.19 5.29 13.96
CA GLN A 202 4.38 5.31 14.82
C GLN A 202 5.27 6.53 14.51
N ALA A 203 5.46 6.87 13.23
CA ALA A 203 6.20 8.06 12.82
C ALA A 203 5.54 9.35 13.34
N ALA A 204 4.22 9.46 13.27
CA ALA A 204 3.47 10.60 13.79
C ALA A 204 3.64 10.74 15.31
N ASP A 205 3.58 9.63 16.05
CA ASP A 205 3.78 9.63 17.50
C ASP A 205 5.20 10.07 17.87
N LEU A 206 6.22 9.62 17.14
CA LEU A 206 7.61 10.04 17.33
C LEU A 206 7.81 11.52 16.99
N ILE A 207 7.20 12.03 15.92
CA ILE A 207 7.24 13.46 15.58
C ILE A 207 6.65 14.29 16.71
N ALA A 208 5.52 13.87 17.29
CA ALA A 208 4.87 14.57 18.40
C ALA A 208 5.77 14.59 19.65
N GLN A 209 6.35 13.43 20.01
CA GLN A 209 7.24 13.33 21.16
C GLN A 209 8.53 14.16 20.98
N ILE A 210 9.16 14.11 19.81
CA ILE A 210 10.32 14.96 19.50
C ILE A 210 9.93 16.43 19.60
N SER A 211 8.78 16.81 19.06
CA SER A 211 8.31 18.19 19.10
C SER A 211 8.15 18.66 20.55
N ALA A 212 7.50 17.85 21.40
CA ALA A 212 7.35 18.13 22.83
C ALA A 212 8.70 18.25 23.55
N PHE A 213 9.65 17.36 23.26
CA PHE A 213 10.99 17.43 23.84
C PHE A 213 11.70 18.74 23.47
N LEU A 214 11.67 19.11 22.19
CA LEU A 214 12.36 20.28 21.66
C LEU A 214 11.74 21.62 22.10
N THR A 215 10.41 21.69 22.25
CA THR A 215 9.69 22.95 22.51
C THR A 215 9.24 23.13 23.96
N VAL A 216 9.16 22.06 24.74
CA VAL A 216 8.73 22.11 26.14
C VAL A 216 9.86 21.67 27.07
N THR A 217 10.39 20.46 26.88
CA THR A 217 11.36 19.88 27.82
C THR A 217 12.68 20.63 27.82
N LEU A 218 13.29 20.86 26.65
CA LEU A 218 14.57 21.57 26.56
C LEU A 218 14.47 23.00 27.11
N PRO A 219 13.49 23.85 26.71
CA PRO A 219 13.36 25.18 27.28
C PRO A 219 13.13 25.19 28.80
N ALA A 220 12.33 24.27 29.34
CA ALA A 220 12.12 24.17 30.79
C ALA A 220 13.42 23.88 31.55
N LEU A 221 14.30 23.03 30.99
CA LEU A 221 15.62 22.74 31.55
C LEU A 221 16.56 23.95 31.48
N GLU A 222 16.55 24.70 30.36
CA GLU A 222 17.33 25.95 30.23
C GLU A 222 16.92 26.95 31.32
N MET A 223 15.61 27.11 31.54
CA MET A 223 15.08 28.01 32.57
C MET A 223 15.45 27.58 33.99
N ALA A 224 15.35 26.28 34.30
CA ALA A 224 15.75 25.75 35.61
C ALA A 224 17.26 25.97 35.88
N GLN A 225 18.12 25.72 34.89
CA GLN A 225 19.56 25.98 35.00
C GLN A 225 19.88 27.46 35.17
N ALA A 226 19.14 28.35 34.50
CA ALA A 226 19.31 29.79 34.63
C ALA A 226 18.87 30.32 36.01
N GLN A 227 17.94 29.64 36.69
CA GLN A 227 17.51 29.96 38.05
C GLN A 227 18.46 29.44 39.13
N GLU A 228 19.04 28.25 38.94
CA GLU A 228 20.04 27.68 39.89
C GLU A 228 21.37 28.45 39.89
N ASN A 229 21.73 29.12 38.79
CA ASN A 229 22.97 29.89 38.65
C ASN A 229 22.86 31.36 39.10
N ARG A 230 21.73 31.79 39.65
CA ARG A 230 21.50 33.13 40.22
C ARG A 230 21.53 33.09 41.74
#